data_AF-A0A1X7CFU0-F1
#
_entry.id   AF-A0A1X7CFU0-F1
#
_cell.length_a   1.000
_cell.length_b   1.000
_cell.length_c   1.000
_cell.angle_alpha   90.00
_cell.angle_beta   90.00
_cell.angle_gamma   90.00
#
_symmetry.space_group_name_H-M   'P 1'
#
loop_
_entity.id
_entity.type
_entity.pdbx_description
1 polymer ?
#
loop_
_entity_poly.entity_id
_entity_poly.type
_entity_poly.pdbx_seq_one_letter_code
_entity_poly.pdbx_strand_id
1 'polypeptide(L)'
;MNRIAGVTEEYWGALNEDHRFKWKLFNRAITFAGALIVTKTGLNYADWVLAAVAALLPMLLIESQRSYRRFSSRLRKQIIRIFITLGTWCLVVLGMAFFIQVGLISTVNVFISMVGSSQAAVDKISPLALVLIFAVCGIVAMVRVFKELGFWELIYHLPRRQLKKLLVYKVFKADCFALFAWFEITVILVGFLYVNTAAEIFKLFVVMFNAAVRQ
;
A
#
# COMPACT_ATOMS: atom_id res chain seq x y z
N MET A 1 27.06 3.49 -24.60
CA MET A 1 25.65 3.26 -24.19
C MET A 1 25.16 4.46 -23.39
N ASN A 2 24.22 5.24 -23.94
CA ASN A 2 23.58 6.33 -23.19
C ASN A 2 22.90 5.76 -21.94
N ARG A 3 23.34 6.19 -20.75
CA ARG A 3 22.73 5.75 -19.49
C ARG A 3 21.27 6.21 -19.48
N ILE A 4 20.33 5.30 -19.27
CA ILE A 4 18.89 5.66 -19.19
C ILE A 4 18.71 6.67 -18.04
N ALA A 5 18.16 7.86 -18.33
CA ALA A 5 17.86 8.90 -17.35
C ALA A 5 16.73 8.46 -16.42
N GLY A 6 16.68 8.99 -15.19
CA GLY A 6 15.55 8.84 -14.27
C GLY A 6 14.29 9.53 -14.79
N VAL A 7 13.12 9.14 -14.25
CA VAL A 7 11.82 9.63 -14.72
C VAL A 7 11.70 11.15 -14.69
N THR A 8 12.29 11.78 -13.66
CA THR A 8 12.27 13.23 -13.46
C THR A 8 13.63 13.90 -13.69
N GLU A 9 14.66 13.14 -14.07
CA GLU A 9 16.05 13.63 -14.14
C GLU A 9 16.26 14.71 -15.20
N GLU A 10 15.60 14.60 -16.36
CA GLU A 10 15.74 15.56 -17.46
C GLU A 10 15.16 16.93 -17.09
N TYR A 11 13.92 16.98 -16.59
CA TYR A 11 13.32 18.22 -16.10
C TYR A 11 14.03 18.77 -14.85
N TRP A 12 14.43 17.89 -13.92
CA TRP A 12 15.17 18.30 -12.72
C TRP A 12 16.52 18.95 -13.06
N GLY A 13 17.23 18.42 -14.05
CA GLY A 13 18.49 18.98 -14.54
C GLY A 13 18.32 20.35 -15.22
N ALA A 14 17.18 20.60 -15.87
CA ALA A 14 16.90 21.86 -16.55
C ALA A 14 16.45 23.00 -15.62
N LEU A 15 15.98 22.70 -14.41
CA LEU A 15 15.54 23.71 -13.44
C LEU A 15 16.71 24.56 -12.92
N ASN A 16 16.46 25.87 -12.73
CA ASN A 16 17.36 26.77 -12.00
C ASN A 16 17.50 26.34 -10.52
N GLU A 17 18.63 26.67 -9.90
CA GLU A 17 18.91 26.27 -8.51
C GLU A 17 17.87 26.79 -7.51
N ASP A 18 17.40 28.03 -7.66
CA ASP A 18 16.35 28.60 -6.83
C ASP A 18 15.03 27.83 -6.90
N HIS A 19 14.66 27.40 -8.11
CA HIS A 19 13.44 26.62 -8.32
C HIS A 19 13.58 25.20 -7.77
N ARG A 20 14.77 24.59 -7.89
CA ARG A 20 15.08 23.31 -7.25
C ARG A 20 14.99 23.41 -5.73
N PHE A 21 15.48 24.50 -5.14
CA PHE A 21 15.43 24.72 -3.70
C PHE A 21 13.99 24.90 -3.22
N LYS A 22 13.20 25.79 -3.85
CA LYS A 22 11.78 25.99 -3.54
C LYS A 22 10.99 24.68 -3.60
N TRP A 23 11.21 23.89 -4.66
CA TRP A 23 10.52 22.61 -4.82
C TRP A 23 10.97 21.54 -3.81
N LYS A 24 12.27 21.48 -3.47
CA LYS A 24 12.76 20.64 -2.38
C LYS A 24 12.14 21.01 -1.03
N LEU A 25 12.04 22.31 -0.74
CA LEU A 25 11.43 22.79 0.50
C LEU A 25 9.93 22.42 0.54
N PHE A 26 9.21 22.63 -0.56
CA PHE A 26 7.81 22.25 -0.69
C PHE A 26 7.58 20.75 -0.45
N ASN A 27 8.33 19.88 -1.14
CA ASN A 27 8.21 18.44 -0.93
C ASN A 27 8.54 18.04 0.50
N ARG A 28 9.56 18.64 1.13
CA ARG A 28 9.89 18.38 2.54
C ARG A 28 8.79 18.85 3.48
N ALA A 29 8.19 20.01 3.23
CA ALA A 29 7.08 20.53 4.03
C ALA A 29 5.85 19.62 3.95
N ILE A 30 5.45 19.18 2.76
CA ILE A 30 4.37 18.21 2.59
C ILE A 30 4.71 16.89 3.27
N THR A 31 5.94 16.40 3.09
CA THR A 31 6.37 15.13 3.66
C THR A 31 6.41 15.19 5.20
N PHE A 32 6.77 16.34 5.77
CA PHE A 32 6.72 16.58 7.20
C PHE A 32 5.28 16.67 7.71
N ALA A 33 4.43 17.45 7.04
CA ALA A 33 3.02 17.59 7.40
C ALA A 33 2.30 16.23 7.35
N GLY A 34 2.53 15.43 6.31
CA GLY A 34 1.94 14.10 6.23
C GLY A 34 2.47 13.15 7.30
N ALA A 35 3.75 13.23 7.69
CA ALA A 35 4.32 12.42 8.77
C ALA A 35 3.67 12.70 10.13
N LEU A 36 3.20 13.93 10.37
CA LEU A 36 2.43 14.29 11.57
C LEU A 36 1.04 13.64 11.60
N ILE A 37 0.43 13.42 10.44
CA ILE A 37 -0.93 12.91 10.26
C ILE A 37 -0.96 11.37 10.20
N VAL A 38 0.19 10.70 10.05
CA VAL A 38 0.28 9.23 10.06
C VAL A 38 -0.37 8.64 11.31
N THR A 39 -1.16 7.59 11.12
CA THR A 39 -1.85 6.86 12.20
C THR A 39 -0.91 6.50 13.33
N LYS A 40 -1.34 6.85 14.54
CA LYS A 40 -0.64 6.51 15.78
C LYS A 40 -1.06 5.13 16.27
N THR A 41 -0.07 4.31 16.57
CA THR A 41 -0.20 2.94 17.05
C THR A 41 -0.38 2.89 18.57
N GLY A 42 -0.07 3.99 19.28
CA GLY A 42 -0.14 4.08 20.74
C GLY A 42 1.16 3.67 21.45
N LEU A 43 2.16 3.21 20.68
CA LEU A 43 3.52 2.98 21.16
C LEU A 43 4.45 4.07 20.63
N ASN A 44 4.90 4.98 21.52
CA ASN A 44 5.70 6.14 21.13
C ASN A 44 6.89 5.78 20.22
N TYR A 45 7.65 4.74 20.57
CA TYR A 45 8.80 4.30 19.76
C TYR A 45 8.41 3.85 18.35
N ALA A 46 7.31 3.10 18.21
CA ALA A 46 6.83 2.64 16.91
C ALA A 46 6.33 3.83 16.07
N ASP A 47 5.66 4.80 16.69
CA ASP A 47 5.14 5.99 16.02
C ASP A 47 6.26 6.89 15.49
N TRP A 48 7.38 7.03 16.23
CA TRP A 48 8.58 7.73 15.75
C TRP A 48 9.21 7.02 14.55
N VAL A 49 9.32 5.69 14.60
CA VAL A 49 9.86 4.90 13.49
C VAL A 49 8.96 5.01 12.26
N LEU A 50 7.64 4.90 12.42
CA LEU A 50 6.68 5.04 11.32
C LEU A 50 6.74 6.44 10.70
N ALA A 51 6.81 7.50 11.50
CA ALA A 51 6.97 8.86 11.01
C ALA A 51 8.29 9.03 10.22
N ALA A 52 9.39 8.47 10.72
CA ALA A 52 10.67 8.48 10.01
C ALA A 52 10.60 7.72 8.68
N VAL A 53 9.96 6.55 8.64
CA VAL A 53 9.76 5.77 7.41
C VAL A 53 8.87 6.52 6.41
N ALA A 54 7.78 7.14 6.88
CA ALA A 54 6.88 7.95 6.05
C ALA A 54 7.61 9.12 5.39
N ALA A 55 8.59 9.71 6.08
CA ALA A 55 9.36 10.80 5.55
C ALA A 55 10.49 10.35 4.61
N LEU A 56 11.24 9.31 5.00
CA LEU A 56 12.43 8.87 4.28
C LEU A 56 12.11 8.11 3.00
N LEU A 57 11.07 7.27 3.01
CA LEU A 57 10.78 6.36 1.89
C LEU A 57 10.40 7.12 0.59
N PRO A 58 9.48 8.10 0.59
CA PRO A 58 9.20 8.92 -0.59
C PRO A 58 10.40 9.76 -1.00
N MET A 59 11.14 10.31 -0.03
CA MET A 59 12.31 11.15 -0.29
C MET A 59 13.41 10.37 -1.03
N LEU A 60 13.69 9.14 -0.59
CA LEU A 60 14.67 8.27 -1.24
C LEU A 60 14.23 7.89 -2.67
N LEU A 61 12.95 7.61 -2.88
CA LEU A 61 12.43 7.31 -4.22
C LEU A 61 12.59 8.52 -5.14
N ILE A 62 12.15 9.70 -4.71
CA ILE A 62 12.24 10.93 -5.49
C ILE A 62 13.69 11.26 -5.84
N GLU A 63 14.59 11.25 -4.86
CA GLU A 63 16.00 11.59 -5.11
C GLU A 63 16.68 10.56 -6.04
N SER A 64 16.29 9.28 -5.92
CA SER A 64 16.76 8.23 -6.84
C SER A 64 16.33 8.47 -8.29
N GLN A 65 15.18 9.12 -8.51
CA GLN A 65 14.68 9.46 -9.85
C GLN A 65 15.23 10.79 -10.37
N ARG A 66 15.46 11.79 -9.51
CA ARG A 66 16.05 13.08 -9.87
C ARG A 66 17.51 13.00 -10.29
N SER A 67 18.27 12.10 -9.66
CA SER A 67 19.73 11.96 -9.86
C SER A 67 20.12 10.55 -10.28
N TYR A 68 19.27 9.86 -11.05
CA TYR A 68 19.44 8.45 -11.36
C TYR A 68 20.81 8.15 -11.97
N ARG A 69 21.31 8.95 -12.93
CA ARG A 69 22.60 8.70 -13.60
C ARG A 69 23.83 8.86 -12.69
N ARG A 70 23.69 9.50 -11.52
CA ARG A 70 24.80 9.70 -10.56
C ARG A 70 25.05 8.50 -9.66
N PHE A 71 24.04 7.68 -9.36
CA PHE A 71 24.19 6.53 -8.48
C PHE A 71 24.93 5.34 -9.12
N SER A 72 25.51 4.43 -8.34
CA SER A 72 26.11 3.20 -8.90
C SER A 72 25.04 2.26 -9.49
N SER A 73 25.41 1.42 -10.47
CA SER A 73 24.47 0.49 -11.10
C SER A 73 23.89 -0.54 -10.11
N ARG A 74 24.68 -0.97 -9.13
CA ARG A 74 24.25 -1.88 -8.06
C ARG A 74 23.20 -1.23 -7.16
N LEU A 75 23.47 -0.02 -6.68
CA LEU A 75 22.57 0.71 -5.78
C LEU A 75 21.23 1.00 -6.47
N ARG A 76 21.26 1.44 -7.73
CA ARG A 76 20.03 1.68 -8.52
C ARG A 76 19.15 0.43 -8.64
N LYS A 77 19.76 -0.74 -8.93
CA LYS A 77 19.03 -2.00 -9.04
C LYS A 77 18.42 -2.43 -7.70
N GLN A 78 19.16 -2.26 -6.60
CA GLN A 78 18.68 -2.57 -5.25
C GLN A 78 17.49 -1.67 -4.88
N ILE A 79 17.64 -0.35 -5.04
CA ILE A 79 16.59 0.63 -4.75
C ILE A 79 15.31 0.29 -5.54
N ILE A 80 15.40 0.10 -6.86
CA ILE A 80 14.23 -0.24 -7.68
C ILE A 80 13.59 -1.56 -7.22
N ARG A 81 14.38 -2.59 -6.92
CA ARG A 81 13.85 -3.88 -6.43
C ARG A 81 13.11 -3.72 -5.10
N ILE A 82 13.68 -2.97 -4.16
CA ILE A 82 13.07 -2.70 -2.86
C ILE A 82 11.72 -2.00 -3.07
N PHE A 83 11.68 -0.92 -3.86
CA PHE A 83 10.44 -0.18 -4.10
C PHE A 83 9.38 -0.99 -4.85
N ILE A 84 9.76 -1.79 -5.85
CA ILE A 84 8.81 -2.69 -6.52
C ILE A 84 8.25 -3.70 -5.53
N THR A 85 9.11 -4.27 -4.67
CA THR A 85 8.70 -5.28 -3.70
C THR A 85 7.77 -4.67 -2.65
N LEU A 86 8.18 -3.57 -2.01
CA LEU A 86 7.36 -2.86 -1.03
C LEU A 86 6.03 -2.39 -1.62
N GLY A 87 6.05 -1.77 -2.81
CA GLY A 87 4.83 -1.30 -3.48
C GLY A 87 3.88 -2.43 -3.88
N THR A 88 4.42 -3.58 -4.31
CA THR A 88 3.58 -4.76 -4.63
C THR A 88 2.98 -5.34 -3.36
N TRP A 89 3.78 -5.54 -2.30
CA TRP A 89 3.30 -6.09 -1.03
C TRP A 89 2.28 -5.17 -0.34
N CYS A 90 2.46 -3.86 -0.44
CA CYS A 90 1.46 -2.87 -0.01
C CYS A 90 0.08 -3.18 -0.59
N LEU A 91 0.00 -3.30 -1.93
CA LEU A 91 -1.27 -3.52 -2.62
C LEU A 91 -1.84 -4.92 -2.40
N VAL A 92 -0.98 -5.93 -2.22
CA VAL A 92 -1.43 -7.26 -1.80
C VAL A 92 -2.09 -7.20 -0.43
N VAL A 93 -1.43 -6.59 0.54
CA VAL A 93 -1.93 -6.51 1.92
C VAL A 93 -3.24 -5.71 1.97
N LEU A 94 -3.28 -4.55 1.31
CA LEU A 94 -4.50 -3.74 1.20
C LEU A 94 -5.63 -4.47 0.47
N GLY A 95 -5.32 -5.08 -0.68
CA GLY A 95 -6.30 -5.80 -1.47
C GLY A 95 -6.87 -7.01 -0.72
N MET A 96 -6.01 -7.77 -0.02
CA MET A 96 -6.45 -8.89 0.82
C MET A 96 -7.31 -8.42 2.00
N ALA A 97 -6.89 -7.36 2.71
CA ALA A 97 -7.65 -6.81 3.83
C ALA A 97 -9.04 -6.34 3.37
N PHE A 98 -9.11 -5.59 2.28
CA PHE A 98 -10.38 -5.15 1.68
C PHE A 98 -11.26 -6.33 1.27
N PHE A 99 -10.69 -7.33 0.58
CA PHE A 99 -11.43 -8.50 0.12
C PHE A 99 -11.99 -9.31 1.30
N ILE A 100 -11.19 -9.54 2.34
CA ILE A 100 -11.62 -10.25 3.55
C ILE A 100 -12.73 -9.48 4.26
N GLN A 101 -12.59 -8.16 4.42
CA GLN A 101 -13.62 -7.33 5.07
C GLN A 101 -14.95 -7.39 4.33
N VAL A 102 -14.94 -7.16 3.01
CA VAL A 102 -16.15 -7.21 2.18
C VAL A 102 -16.74 -8.62 2.18
N GLY A 103 -15.90 -9.66 2.09
CA GLY A 103 -16.31 -11.06 2.11
C GLY A 103 -16.99 -11.45 3.43
N LEU A 104 -16.41 -11.06 4.57
CA LEU A 104 -16.99 -11.31 5.89
C LEU A 104 -18.32 -10.59 6.08
N ILE A 105 -18.40 -9.29 5.74
CA ILE A 105 -19.64 -8.51 5.85
C ILE A 105 -20.74 -9.11 4.97
N SER A 106 -20.41 -9.47 3.72
CA SER A 106 -21.35 -10.11 2.80
C SER A 106 -21.84 -11.46 3.34
N THR A 107 -20.93 -12.28 3.86
CA THR A 107 -21.25 -13.58 4.47
C THR A 107 -22.21 -13.41 5.65
N VAL A 108 -21.92 -12.48 6.58
CA VAL A 108 -22.80 -12.17 7.72
C VAL A 108 -24.17 -11.67 7.27
N ASN A 109 -24.24 -10.80 6.26
CA ASN A 109 -25.52 -10.32 5.74
C ASN A 109 -26.35 -11.45 5.11
N VAL A 110 -25.72 -12.38 4.40
CA VAL A 110 -26.40 -13.56 3.86
C VAL A 110 -26.89 -14.47 5.00
N PHE A 111 -26.11 -14.64 6.05
CA PHE A 111 -26.54 -15.39 7.24
C PHE A 111 -27.80 -14.78 7.86
N ILE A 112 -27.76 -13.48 8.17
CA ILE A 112 -28.87 -12.79 8.81
C ILE A 112 -30.13 -12.84 7.92
N SER A 113 -29.98 -12.58 6.62
CA SER A 113 -31.12 -12.51 5.69
C SER A 113 -31.75 -13.87 5.36
N MET A 114 -30.94 -14.93 5.20
CA MET A 114 -31.43 -16.25 4.76
C MET A 114 -31.65 -17.24 5.89
N VAL A 115 -30.83 -17.20 6.95
CA VAL A 115 -30.93 -18.11 8.09
C VAL A 115 -31.74 -17.48 9.22
N GLY A 116 -31.49 -16.20 9.53
CA GLY A 116 -32.18 -15.49 10.62
C GLY A 116 -33.69 -15.31 10.38
N SER A 117 -34.13 -15.37 9.12
CA SER A 117 -35.55 -15.30 8.72
C SER A 117 -36.25 -16.66 8.65
N SER A 118 -35.51 -17.77 8.79
CA SER A 118 -36.05 -19.12 8.57
C SER A 118 -36.29 -19.86 9.89
N GLN A 119 -37.52 -19.82 10.39
CA GLN A 119 -37.94 -20.59 11.58
C GLN A 119 -37.65 -22.10 11.45
N ALA A 120 -37.74 -22.66 10.24
CA ALA A 120 -37.63 -24.10 9.99
C ALA A 120 -36.20 -24.68 10.13
N ALA A 121 -35.16 -23.84 9.98
CA ALA A 121 -33.77 -24.27 10.09
C ALA A 121 -33.27 -24.35 11.54
N VAL A 122 -33.86 -23.52 12.42
CA VAL A 122 -33.50 -23.41 13.84
C VAL A 122 -34.06 -24.59 14.66
N ASP A 123 -35.19 -25.17 14.25
CA ASP A 123 -35.86 -26.25 14.98
C ASP A 123 -35.24 -27.65 14.79
N LYS A 124 -34.41 -27.86 13.75
CA LYS A 124 -33.86 -29.19 13.40
C LYS A 124 -32.36 -29.34 13.58
N ILE A 125 -31.61 -28.25 13.57
CA ILE A 125 -30.14 -28.25 13.61
C ILE A 125 -29.73 -27.36 14.77
N SER A 126 -28.76 -27.83 15.59
CA SER A 126 -28.25 -26.99 16.67
C SER A 126 -27.69 -25.68 16.08
N PRO A 127 -28.00 -24.52 16.67
CA PRO A 127 -27.58 -23.23 16.13
C PRO A 127 -26.05 -23.12 15.97
N LEU A 128 -25.30 -23.83 16.83
CA LEU A 128 -23.85 -23.92 16.77
C LEU A 128 -23.35 -24.70 15.54
N ALA A 129 -23.99 -25.82 15.19
CA ALA A 129 -23.66 -26.56 13.97
C ALA A 129 -23.98 -25.75 12.71
N LEU A 130 -25.08 -24.99 12.74
CA LEU A 130 -25.50 -24.17 11.60
C LEU A 130 -24.53 -23.00 11.34
N VAL A 131 -24.07 -22.34 12.39
CA VAL A 131 -22.99 -21.32 12.30
C VAL A 131 -21.70 -21.92 11.73
N LEU A 132 -21.33 -23.12 12.16
CA LEU A 132 -20.09 -23.76 11.72
C LEU A 132 -20.14 -24.18 10.25
N ILE A 133 -21.27 -24.75 9.80
CA ILE A 133 -21.50 -25.06 8.39
C ILE A 133 -21.44 -23.78 7.55
N PHE A 134 -22.09 -22.71 8.02
CA PHE A 134 -22.12 -21.44 7.30
C PHE A 134 -20.74 -20.78 7.23
N ALA A 135 -19.94 -20.86 8.29
CA ALA A 135 -18.56 -20.38 8.30
C ALA A 135 -17.69 -21.11 7.26
N VAL A 136 -17.78 -22.45 7.19
CA VAL A 136 -17.04 -23.25 6.20
C VAL A 136 -17.49 -22.93 4.78
N CYS A 137 -18.81 -22.90 4.52
CA CYS A 137 -19.37 -22.54 3.22
C CYS A 137 -19.00 -21.11 2.80
N GLY A 138 -19.02 -20.16 3.74
CA GLY A 138 -18.62 -18.78 3.51
C GLY A 138 -17.15 -18.66 3.10
N ILE A 139 -16.25 -19.36 3.79
CA ILE A 139 -14.82 -19.41 3.41
C ILE A 139 -14.64 -20.01 2.02
N VAL A 140 -15.30 -21.13 1.72
CA VAL A 140 -15.23 -21.76 0.39
C VAL A 140 -15.74 -20.82 -0.70
N ALA A 141 -16.87 -20.14 -0.46
CA ALA A 141 -17.43 -19.15 -1.38
C ALA A 141 -16.48 -17.97 -1.59
N MET A 142 -15.89 -17.42 -0.53
CA MET A 142 -14.89 -16.35 -0.62
C MET A 142 -13.67 -16.77 -1.44
N VAL A 143 -13.12 -17.96 -1.20
CA VAL A 143 -11.97 -18.48 -1.97
C VAL A 143 -12.34 -18.68 -3.44
N ARG A 144 -13.55 -19.16 -3.73
CA ARG A 144 -14.04 -19.34 -5.09
C ARG A 144 -14.17 -18.00 -5.82
N VAL A 145 -14.82 -17.02 -5.20
CA VAL A 145 -14.98 -15.66 -5.74
C VAL A 145 -13.61 -14.99 -5.95
N PHE A 146 -12.67 -15.17 -5.03
CA PHE A 146 -11.31 -14.64 -5.17
C PHE A 146 -10.61 -15.16 -6.43
N LYS A 147 -10.78 -16.47 -6.72
CA LYS A 147 -10.23 -17.11 -7.92
C LYS A 147 -10.97 -16.68 -9.18
N GLU A 148 -12.30 -16.69 -9.16
CA GLU A 148 -13.15 -16.35 -10.32
C GLU A 148 -12.96 -14.89 -10.77
N LEU A 149 -12.82 -13.95 -9.83
CA LEU A 149 -12.55 -12.55 -10.14
C LEU A 149 -11.11 -12.28 -10.59
N GLY A 150 -10.21 -13.28 -10.53
CA GLY A 150 -8.79 -13.07 -10.80
C GLY A 150 -8.16 -12.04 -9.85
N PHE A 151 -8.66 -11.95 -8.61
CA PHE A 151 -8.28 -10.87 -7.68
C PHE A 151 -6.77 -10.86 -7.39
N TRP A 152 -6.12 -12.03 -7.43
CA TRP A 152 -4.66 -12.14 -7.35
C TRP A 152 -3.93 -11.42 -8.49
N GLU A 153 -4.46 -11.47 -9.72
CA GLU A 153 -3.87 -10.75 -10.85
C GLU A 153 -3.95 -9.23 -10.63
N LEU A 154 -5.08 -8.77 -10.10
CA LEU A 154 -5.31 -7.36 -9.78
C LEU A 154 -4.37 -6.84 -8.68
N ILE A 155 -4.20 -7.58 -7.58
CA ILE A 155 -3.47 -7.09 -6.40
C ILE A 155 -1.95 -7.34 -6.47
N TYR A 156 -1.51 -8.39 -7.16
CA TYR A 156 -0.09 -8.78 -7.21
C TYR A 156 0.55 -8.55 -8.57
N HIS A 157 -0.01 -9.13 -9.63
CA HIS A 157 0.66 -9.15 -10.93
C HIS A 157 0.60 -7.79 -11.64
N LEU A 158 -0.56 -7.13 -11.61
CA LEU A 158 -0.78 -5.86 -12.30
C LEU A 158 0.09 -4.73 -11.72
N PRO A 159 0.14 -4.50 -10.39
CA PRO A 159 0.96 -3.44 -9.83
C PRO A 159 2.45 -3.68 -10.05
N ARG A 160 2.89 -4.94 -9.91
CA ARG A 160 4.29 -5.32 -10.18
C ARG A 160 4.68 -5.08 -11.63
N ARG A 161 3.80 -5.37 -12.59
CA ARG A 161 4.01 -5.10 -14.02
C ARG A 161 4.09 -3.59 -14.28
N GLN A 162 3.19 -2.79 -13.72
CA GLN A 162 3.17 -1.34 -13.89
C GLN A 162 4.39 -0.66 -13.25
N LEU A 163 4.77 -1.05 -12.02
CA LEU A 163 5.96 -0.53 -11.36
C LEU A 163 7.24 -0.88 -12.12
N LYS A 164 7.32 -2.09 -12.73
CA LYS A 164 8.43 -2.42 -13.64
C LYS A 164 8.43 -1.54 -14.89
N LYS A 165 7.28 -1.32 -15.52
CA LYS A 165 7.16 -0.40 -16.68
C LYS A 165 7.63 1.01 -16.34
N LEU A 166 7.29 1.51 -15.16
CA LEU A 166 7.61 2.87 -14.74
C LEU A 166 9.07 3.01 -14.27
N LEU A 167 9.55 2.11 -13.39
CA LEU A 167 10.86 2.26 -12.74
C LEU A 167 12.02 1.57 -13.47
N VAL A 168 11.74 0.47 -14.20
CA VAL A 168 12.78 -0.30 -14.92
C VAL A 168 12.83 0.12 -16.39
N TYR A 169 11.69 0.04 -17.08
CA TYR A 169 11.62 0.35 -18.51
C TYR A 169 11.49 1.84 -18.77
N LYS A 170 11.09 2.64 -17.76
CA LYS A 170 10.98 4.09 -17.81
C LYS A 170 10.24 4.59 -19.05
N VAL A 171 9.12 3.93 -19.33
CA VAL A 171 8.22 4.29 -20.44
C VAL A 171 7.67 5.71 -20.26
N PHE A 172 7.60 6.19 -19.03
CA PHE A 172 7.18 7.54 -18.70
C PHE A 172 8.39 8.42 -18.39
N LYS A 173 8.48 9.56 -19.08
CA LYS A 173 9.41 10.64 -18.80
C LYS A 173 8.62 11.91 -18.49
N ALA A 174 8.99 12.59 -17.43
CA ALA A 174 8.37 13.85 -17.05
C ALA A 174 9.09 15.00 -17.77
N ASP A 175 8.58 15.37 -18.93
CA ASP A 175 9.20 16.40 -19.79
C ASP A 175 8.69 17.82 -19.46
N CYS A 176 7.59 17.93 -18.70
CA CYS A 176 7.01 19.19 -18.27
C CYS A 176 6.78 19.25 -16.75
N PHE A 177 6.62 20.46 -16.22
CA PHE A 177 6.42 20.70 -14.78
C PHE A 177 5.23 19.91 -14.22
N ALA A 178 4.11 19.88 -14.93
CA ALA A 178 2.90 19.21 -14.46
C ALA A 178 3.13 17.71 -14.26
N LEU A 179 3.76 17.03 -15.22
CA LEU A 179 4.09 15.60 -15.12
C LEU A 179 5.15 15.34 -14.04
N PHE A 180 6.13 16.24 -13.91
CA PHE A 180 7.15 16.19 -12.87
C PHE A 180 6.53 16.30 -11.46
N ALA A 181 5.71 17.32 -11.24
CA ALA A 181 5.02 17.55 -9.98
C ALA A 181 4.04 16.41 -9.66
N TRP A 182 3.26 15.97 -10.65
CA TRP A 182 2.32 14.86 -10.50
C TRP A 182 3.02 13.58 -10.05
N PHE A 183 4.15 13.24 -10.68
CA PHE A 183 4.91 12.05 -10.30
C PHE A 183 5.40 12.13 -8.84
N GLU A 184 6.03 13.23 -8.45
CA GLU A 184 6.61 13.34 -7.11
C GLU A 184 5.54 13.45 -6.00
N ILE A 185 4.46 14.18 -6.24
CA ILE A 185 3.33 14.26 -5.31
C ILE A 185 2.64 12.89 -5.18
N THR A 186 2.46 12.18 -6.29
CA THR A 186 1.88 10.81 -6.26
C THR A 186 2.77 9.86 -5.45
N VAL A 187 4.09 9.94 -5.61
CA VAL A 187 5.04 9.15 -4.80
C VAL A 187 4.89 9.43 -3.32
N ILE A 188 4.76 10.72 -2.93
CA ILE A 188 4.54 11.12 -1.54
C ILE A 188 3.21 10.57 -1.02
N LEU A 189 2.12 10.78 -1.76
CA LEU A 189 0.78 10.34 -1.38
C LEU A 189 0.69 8.82 -1.23
N VAL A 190 1.21 8.05 -2.19
CA VAL A 190 1.25 6.58 -2.12
C VAL A 190 2.14 6.11 -0.98
N GLY A 191 3.27 6.78 -0.74
CA GLY A 191 4.14 6.48 0.39
C GLY A 191 3.45 6.66 1.73
N PHE A 192 2.66 7.72 1.89
CA PHE A 192 1.86 7.92 3.10
C PHE A 192 0.77 6.88 3.28
N LEU A 193 0.03 6.55 2.22
CA LEU A 193 -0.99 5.50 2.27
C LEU A 193 -0.38 4.16 2.72
N TYR A 194 0.82 3.83 2.23
CA TYR A 194 1.55 2.64 2.63
C TYR A 194 1.87 2.63 4.13
N VAL A 195 2.51 3.70 4.62
CA VAL A 195 2.88 3.74 6.05
C VAL A 195 1.65 3.78 6.95
N ASN A 196 0.58 4.45 6.51
CA ASN A 196 -0.67 4.49 7.25
C ASN A 196 -1.32 3.10 7.38
N THR A 197 -1.29 2.33 6.30
CA THR A 197 -1.79 0.95 6.31
C THR A 197 -0.93 0.05 7.20
N ALA A 198 0.40 0.18 7.11
CA ALA A 198 1.32 -0.56 7.96
C ALA A 198 1.09 -0.23 9.44
N ALA A 199 0.84 1.05 9.76
CA ALA A 199 0.54 1.51 11.11
C ALA A 199 -0.77 0.90 11.64
N GLU A 200 -1.85 0.91 10.85
CA GLU A 200 -3.13 0.31 11.24
C GLU A 200 -3.01 -1.20 11.51
N ILE A 201 -2.29 -1.92 10.63
CA ILE A 201 -2.05 -3.35 10.83
C ILE A 201 -1.26 -3.59 12.12
N PHE A 202 -0.20 -2.82 12.35
CA PHE A 202 0.61 -2.93 13.56
C PHE A 202 -0.21 -2.63 14.82
N LYS A 203 -1.07 -1.61 14.77
CA LYS A 203 -1.99 -1.27 15.86
C LYS A 203 -2.94 -2.43 16.19
N LEU A 204 -3.50 -3.10 15.18
CA LEU A 204 -4.34 -4.29 15.39
C LEU A 204 -3.56 -5.41 16.10
N PHE A 205 -2.32 -5.66 15.72
CA PHE A 205 -1.46 -6.64 16.40
C PHE A 205 -1.20 -6.26 17.86
N VAL A 206 -0.90 -4.99 18.16
CA VAL A 206 -0.68 -4.51 19.53
C VAL A 206 -1.93 -4.69 20.38
N VAL A 207 -3.11 -4.36 19.84
CA VAL A 207 -4.39 -4.55 20.53
C VAL A 207 -4.66 -6.02 20.81
N MET A 208 -4.49 -6.90 19.82
CA MET A 208 -4.66 -8.35 19.99
C MET A 208 -3.70 -8.93 21.03
N PHE A 209 -2.43 -8.52 21.00
CA PHE A 209 -1.43 -8.98 21.95
C PHE A 209 -1.78 -8.56 23.38
N ASN A 210 -2.17 -7.29 23.57
CA ASN A 210 -2.61 -6.79 24.87
C ASN A 210 -3.87 -7.49 25.38
N ALA A 211 -4.79 -7.89 24.49
CA ALA A 211 -5.97 -8.66 24.86
C ALA A 211 -5.61 -10.10 25.28
N ALA A 212 -4.67 -10.74 24.58
CA ALA A 212 -4.22 -12.11 24.88
C ALA A 212 -3.38 -12.20 26.17
N VAL A 213 -2.62 -11.16 26.51
CA VAL A 213 -1.80 -11.11 27.74
C VAL A 213 -2.64 -10.76 28.98
N ARG A 214 -3.82 -10.16 28.80
CA ARG A 214 -4.75 -9.83 29.90
C ARG A 214 -5.75 -10.95 30.24
N GLN A 215 -5.78 -12.03 29.46
CA GLN A 215 -6.48 -13.28 29.80
C GLN A 215 -5.54 -14.20 30.59
#